data_AF-A0A317Z6F9-F1
#
_entry.id   AF-A0A317Z6F9-F1
#
_cell.length_a   1.000
_cell.length_b   1.000
_cell.length_c   1.000
_cell.angle_alpha   90.00
_cell.angle_beta   90.00
_cell.angle_gamma   90.00
#
_symmetry.space_group_name_H-M   'P 1'
#
loop_
_entity.id
_entity.type
_entity.pdbx_description
1 polymer ?
#
loop_
_entity_poly.entity_id
_entity_poly.type
_entity_poly.pdbx_seq_one_letter_code
_entity_poly.pdbx_strand_id
1 'polypeptide(L)'
;ISNDLLKPYVFKNMEDHQFLGLTRLTTCILAVIAIVISIWVKEVLVAIDIAYAILTGGIFMPVVLGLFMKRITPQAAFYAIIASVIVIFIGIAITGPQSTATIFYAILVNAIILIIMSQFQRKKEA
;
A
#
# COMPACT_ATOMS: atom_id res chain seq x y z
N ILE A 1 -0.99 1.77 11.71
CA ILE A 1 -2.48 1.80 11.90
C ILE A 1 -2.89 2.75 13.01
N SER A 2 -2.55 2.49 14.28
CA SER A 2 -3.02 3.30 15.42
C SER A 2 -2.53 4.75 15.32
N ASN A 3 -1.26 4.96 14.95
CA ASN A 3 -0.68 6.29 14.74
C ASN A 3 -1.11 6.97 13.43
N ASP A 4 -1.28 6.20 12.35
CA ASP A 4 -1.47 6.75 10.99
C ASP A 4 -2.94 6.92 10.60
N LEU A 5 -3.84 6.11 11.18
CA LEU A 5 -5.26 6.08 10.83
C LEU A 5 -6.13 6.51 12.02
N LEU A 6 -5.94 5.94 13.20
CA LEU A 6 -6.86 6.19 14.32
C LEU A 6 -6.60 7.51 15.03
N LYS A 7 -5.35 7.82 15.37
CA LYS A 7 -4.99 9.07 16.07
C LYS A 7 -5.32 10.35 15.27
N PRO A 8 -5.04 10.45 13.95
CA PRO A 8 -5.33 11.67 13.20
C PRO A 8 -6.81 11.82 12.82
N TYR A 9 -7.53 10.72 12.57
CA TYR A 9 -8.88 10.76 12.01
C TYR A 9 -10.02 10.43 12.99
N VAL A 10 -9.80 9.54 13.97
CA VAL A 10 -10.87 9.03 14.85
C VAL A 10 -10.77 9.58 16.26
N PHE A 11 -9.56 9.60 16.83
CA PHE A 11 -9.32 9.97 18.23
C PHE A 11 -8.28 11.08 18.34
N LYS A 12 -8.71 12.32 18.07
CA LYS A 12 -7.88 13.52 18.31
C LYS A 12 -7.74 13.77 19.82
N ASN A 13 -6.52 14.11 20.26
CA ASN A 13 -6.15 14.42 21.64
C ASN A 13 -6.26 13.25 22.65
N MET A 14 -5.55 12.15 22.39
CA MET A 14 -5.33 11.10 23.38
C MET A 14 -4.05 11.33 24.18
N GLU A 15 -4.12 11.10 25.50
CA GLU A 15 -2.92 10.97 26.33
C GLU A 15 -2.15 9.67 26.00
N ASP A 16 -0.86 9.64 26.29
CA ASP A 16 0.03 8.51 25.98
C ASP A 16 -0.48 7.18 26.56
N HIS A 17 -1.06 7.21 27.76
CA HIS A 17 -1.62 6.02 28.39
C HIS A 17 -2.82 5.45 27.61
N GLN A 18 -3.69 6.32 27.08
CA GLN A 18 -4.83 5.93 26.26
C GLN A 18 -4.38 5.45 24.88
N PHE A 19 -3.34 6.07 24.33
CA PHE A 19 -2.77 5.69 23.05
C PHE A 19 -2.12 4.30 23.09
N LEU A 20 -1.44 3.94 24.19
CA LEU A 20 -0.93 2.59 24.41
C LEU A 20 -2.06 1.55 24.48
N GLY A 21 -3.14 1.87 25.20
CA GLY A 21 -4.35 1.03 25.26
C GLY A 21 -4.97 0.81 23.89
N LEU A 22 -5.15 1.89 23.12
CA LEU A 22 -5.67 1.84 21.75
C LEU A 22 -4.78 0.98 20.85
N THR A 23 -3.46 1.15 20.93
CA THR A 23 -2.52 0.37 20.12
C THR A 23 -2.65 -1.12 20.41
N ARG A 24 -2.67 -1.52 21.69
CA ARG A 24 -2.87 -2.93 22.10
C ARG A 24 -4.21 -3.48 21.61
N LEU A 25 -5.29 -2.71 21.75
CA LEU A 25 -6.62 -3.12 21.29
C LEU A 25 -6.63 -3.32 19.77
N THR A 26 -6.06 -2.39 19.01
CA THR A 26 -5.98 -2.53 17.55
C THR A 26 -5.16 -3.73 17.12
N THR A 27 -4.01 -3.97 17.75
CA THR A 27 -3.20 -5.16 17.46
C THR A 27 -3.95 -6.44 17.77
N CYS A 28 -4.70 -6.48 18.89
CA CYS A 28 -5.53 -7.62 19.26
C CYS A 28 -6.64 -7.88 18.21
N ILE A 29 -7.35 -6.83 17.79
CA ILE A 29 -8.39 -6.93 16.76
C ILE A 29 -7.80 -7.44 15.43
N LEU A 30 -6.66 -6.90 15.00
CA LEU A 30 -5.98 -7.35 13.78
C LEU A 30 -5.53 -8.81 13.87
N ALA A 31 -5.05 -9.25 15.05
CA ALA A 31 -4.66 -10.64 15.28
C ALA A 31 -5.87 -11.58 15.17
N VAL A 32 -7.01 -11.21 15.77
CA VAL A 32 -8.26 -11.98 15.63
C VAL A 32 -8.70 -12.05 14.18
N ILE A 33 -8.70 -10.93 13.47
CA ILE A 33 -9.05 -10.89 12.04
C ILE A 33 -8.11 -11.80 11.22
N ALA A 34 -6.80 -11.75 11.48
CA ALA A 34 -5.82 -12.59 10.81
C ALA A 34 -6.06 -14.09 11.06
N ILE A 35 -6.35 -14.48 12.31
CA ILE A 35 -6.68 -15.88 12.66
C ILE A 35 -7.94 -16.34 11.92
N VAL A 36 -8.98 -15.49 11.90
CA VAL A 36 -10.22 -15.78 11.20
C VAL A 36 -9.96 -15.98 9.71
N ILE A 37 -9.24 -15.04 9.07
CA ILE A 37 -8.86 -15.15 7.65
C ILE A 37 -8.04 -16.42 7.37
N SER A 38 -7.13 -16.78 8.29
CA SER A 38 -6.24 -17.94 8.13
C SER A 38 -6.99 -19.27 8.01
N ILE A 39 -8.23 -19.38 8.50
CA ILE A 39 -9.04 -20.62 8.38
C ILE A 39 -9.35 -20.93 6.91
N TRP A 40 -9.42 -19.92 6.04
CA TRP A 40 -9.70 -20.10 4.61
C TRP A 40 -8.44 -20.12 3.73
N VAL A 41 -7.27 -19.83 4.29
CA VAL A 41 -6.00 -19.85 3.55
C VAL A 41 -5.52 -21.28 3.42
N LYS A 42 -5.65 -21.85 2.22
CA LYS A 42 -5.16 -23.20 1.91
C LYS A 42 -3.64 -23.26 1.77
N GLU A 43 -3.05 -22.19 1.23
CA GLU A 43 -1.63 -22.08 0.94
C GLU A 43 -1.08 -20.74 1.42
N VAL A 44 -0.24 -20.79 2.46
CA VAL A 44 0.34 -19.58 3.07
C VAL A 44 1.29 -18.86 2.10
N LEU A 45 2.01 -19.62 1.27
CA LEU A 45 2.93 -19.04 0.28
C LEU A 45 2.18 -18.16 -0.73
N VAL A 46 1.02 -18.60 -1.22
CA VAL A 46 0.18 -17.80 -2.12
C VAL A 46 -0.26 -16.49 -1.47
N ALA A 47 -0.66 -16.52 -0.21
CA ALA A 47 -1.06 -15.30 0.51
C ALA A 47 0.12 -14.31 0.66
N ILE A 48 1.31 -14.83 0.97
CA ILE A 48 2.53 -14.02 1.08
C ILE A 48 2.93 -13.46 -0.29
N ASP A 49 2.83 -14.24 -1.38
CA ASP A 49 3.16 -13.78 -2.73
C ASP A 49 2.26 -12.61 -3.17
N ILE A 50 0.95 -12.68 -2.87
CA ILE A 50 0.01 -11.59 -3.15
C ILE A 50 0.37 -10.33 -2.34
N ALA A 51 0.65 -10.50 -1.05
CA ALA A 51 1.06 -9.38 -0.19
C ALA A 51 2.38 -8.74 -0.68
N TYR A 52 3.33 -9.57 -1.08
CA TYR A 52 4.61 -9.14 -1.63
C TYR A 52 4.44 -8.43 -2.97
N ALA A 53 3.57 -8.91 -3.85
CA ALA A 53 3.25 -8.25 -5.12
C ALA A 53 2.67 -6.85 -4.88
N ILE A 54 1.76 -6.68 -3.92
CA ILE A 54 1.18 -5.38 -3.54
C ILE A 54 2.25 -4.44 -2.97
N LEU A 55 3.09 -4.92 -2.05
CA LEU A 55 4.13 -4.10 -1.42
C LEU A 55 5.17 -3.65 -2.47
N THR A 56 5.65 -4.59 -3.28
CA THR A 56 6.73 -4.37 -4.24
C THR A 56 6.24 -3.64 -5.49
N GLY A 57 5.09 -3.99 -6.04
CA GLY A 57 4.53 -3.30 -7.21
C GLY A 57 3.90 -1.95 -6.84
N GLY A 58 3.18 -1.89 -5.73
CA GLY A 58 2.39 -0.72 -5.33
C GLY A 58 3.18 0.36 -4.60
N ILE A 59 4.02 0.01 -3.62
CA ILE A 59 4.56 0.99 -2.67
C ILE A 59 6.04 1.29 -2.92
N PHE A 60 6.77 0.37 -3.55
CA PHE A 60 8.21 0.52 -3.79
C PHE A 60 8.58 1.81 -4.53
N MET A 61 7.96 2.07 -5.70
CA MET A 61 8.32 3.22 -6.53
C MET A 61 8.05 4.58 -5.88
N PRO A 62 6.88 4.82 -5.24
CA PRO A 62 6.63 6.06 -4.52
C PRO A 62 7.61 6.31 -3.38
N VAL A 63 8.02 5.25 -2.66
CA VAL A 63 9.00 5.37 -1.58
C VAL A 63 10.39 5.68 -2.13
N VAL A 64 10.89 4.88 -3.07
CA VAL A 64 12.23 5.07 -3.65
C VAL A 64 12.33 6.43 -4.34
N LEU A 65 11.43 6.72 -5.29
CA LEU A 65 11.48 7.97 -6.03
C LEU A 65 11.15 9.17 -5.14
N GLY A 66 10.29 9.02 -4.14
CA GLY A 66 10.02 10.07 -3.15
C GLY A 66 11.24 10.43 -2.30
N LEU A 67 12.13 9.47 -2.01
CA LEU A 67 13.38 9.70 -1.28
C LEU A 67 14.46 10.36 -2.15
N PHE A 68 14.56 9.97 -3.44
CA PHE A 68 15.64 10.43 -4.32
C PHE A 68 15.28 11.61 -5.22
N MET A 69 13.99 11.87 -5.46
CA MET A 69 13.53 12.93 -6.37
C MET A 69 12.67 13.96 -5.64
N LYS A 70 13.13 15.21 -5.62
CA LYS A 70 12.36 16.36 -5.07
C LYS A 70 11.08 16.70 -5.84
N ARG A 71 10.83 16.01 -6.95
CA ARG A 71 9.76 16.31 -7.92
C ARG A 71 8.57 15.37 -7.78
N ILE A 72 8.47 14.59 -6.70
CA ILE A 72 7.38 13.63 -6.45
C ILE A 72 6.35 14.24 -5.51
N THR A 73 5.08 14.27 -5.91
CA THR A 73 3.98 14.80 -5.11
C THR A 73 3.23 13.68 -4.37
N PRO A 74 2.66 13.95 -3.18
CA PRO A 74 1.88 12.97 -2.42
C PRO A 74 0.63 12.47 -3.17
N GLN A 75 -0.03 13.36 -3.93
CA GLN A 75 -1.20 12.98 -4.72
C GLN A 75 -0.83 12.05 -5.88
N ALA A 76 0.30 12.28 -6.57
CA ALA A 76 0.79 11.37 -7.61
C ALA A 76 1.12 9.98 -7.03
N ALA A 77 1.74 9.94 -5.84
CA ALA A 77 2.00 8.69 -5.13
C ALA A 77 0.71 7.90 -4.85
N PHE A 78 -0.33 8.58 -4.39
CA PHE A 78 -1.62 7.94 -4.12
C PHE A 78 -2.24 7.31 -5.38
N TYR A 79 -2.29 8.04 -6.50
CA TYR A 79 -2.82 7.52 -7.76
C TYR A 79 -1.98 6.37 -8.33
N ALA A 80 -0.65 6.45 -8.21
CA ALA A 80 0.27 5.40 -8.65
C ALA A 80 0.05 4.09 -7.87
N ILE A 81 -0.08 4.18 -6.54
CA ILE A 81 -0.38 3.02 -5.67
C ILE A 81 -1.69 2.36 -6.10
N ILE A 82 -2.78 3.13 -6.23
CA ILE A 82 -4.11 2.59 -6.59
C ILE A 82 -4.06 1.89 -7.94
N ALA A 83 -3.53 2.57 -8.96
CA ALA A 83 -3.47 2.01 -10.31
C ALA A 83 -2.61 0.75 -10.37
N SER A 84 -1.47 0.74 -9.67
CA SER A 84 -0.62 -0.45 -9.59
C SER A 84 -1.31 -1.62 -8.89
N VAL A 85 -2.07 -1.37 -7.81
CA VAL A 85 -2.83 -2.43 -7.12
C VAL A 85 -3.89 -3.03 -8.04
N ILE A 86 -4.56 -2.21 -8.85
CA ILE A 86 -5.52 -2.69 -9.87
C ILE A 86 -4.81 -3.59 -10.88
N VAL A 87 -3.64 -3.18 -11.39
CA VAL A 87 -2.85 -3.99 -12.33
C VAL A 87 -2.41 -5.32 -11.71
N ILE A 88 -2.06 -5.33 -10.42
CA ILE A 88 -1.70 -6.56 -9.71
C ILE A 88 -2.89 -7.51 -9.64
N PHE A 89 -4.07 -7.05 -9.22
CA PHE A 89 -5.25 -7.91 -9.15
C PHE A 89 -5.66 -8.45 -10.53
N ILE A 90 -5.61 -7.61 -11.57
CA ILE A 90 -5.87 -8.05 -12.95
C ILE A 90 -4.82 -9.07 -13.40
N GLY A 91 -3.55 -8.80 -13.14
CA GLY A 91 -2.45 -9.69 -13.54
C GLY A 91 -2.51 -11.05 -12.82
N ILE A 92 -2.83 -11.06 -11.53
CA ILE A 92 -3.03 -12.28 -10.74
C ILE A 92 -4.23 -13.08 -11.28
N ALA A 93 -5.33 -12.41 -11.64
CA ALA A 93 -6.50 -13.09 -12.20
C ALA A 93 -6.22 -13.77 -13.55
N ILE A 94 -5.28 -13.24 -14.35
CA ILE A 94 -4.93 -13.76 -15.67
C ILE A 94 -3.79 -14.79 -15.61
N THR A 95 -2.73 -14.48 -14.87
CA THR A 95 -1.45 -15.22 -14.90
C THR A 95 -1.17 -16.01 -13.62
N GLY A 96 -2.00 -15.84 -12.59
CA GLY A 96 -1.84 -16.47 -11.28
C GLY A 96 -1.02 -15.63 -10.28
N PRO A 97 -1.10 -15.97 -8.99
CA PRO A 97 -0.49 -15.21 -7.89
C PRO A 97 1.05 -15.25 -7.86
N GLN A 98 1.66 -16.28 -8.46
CA GLN A 98 3.11 -16.48 -8.51
C GLN A 98 3.78 -15.80 -9.71
N SER A 99 3.03 -15.05 -10.52
CA SER A 99 3.52 -14.42 -11.73
C SER A 99 4.47 -13.26 -11.45
N THR A 100 5.76 -13.47 -11.70
CA THR A 100 6.76 -12.39 -11.61
C THR A 100 6.51 -11.30 -12.66
N ALA A 101 5.97 -11.66 -13.82
CA ALA A 101 5.63 -10.71 -14.87
C ALA A 101 4.61 -9.67 -14.39
N THR A 102 3.60 -10.09 -13.63
CA THR A 102 2.61 -9.19 -13.03
C THR A 102 3.27 -8.13 -12.15
N ILE A 103 4.27 -8.51 -11.35
CA ILE A 103 5.01 -7.58 -10.49
C ILE A 103 5.77 -6.55 -11.34
N PHE A 104 6.47 -6.98 -12.39
CA PHE A 104 7.18 -6.06 -13.29
C PHE A 104 6.24 -5.06 -13.98
N TYR A 105 5.10 -5.52 -14.50
CA TYR A 105 4.10 -4.62 -15.09
C TYR A 105 3.54 -3.63 -14.07
N ALA A 106 3.25 -4.10 -12.85
CA ALA A 106 2.78 -3.24 -11.77
C ALA A 106 3.79 -2.13 -11.45
N ILE A 107 5.08 -2.49 -11.28
CA ILE A 107 6.15 -1.52 -11.04
C ILE A 107 6.27 -0.50 -12.18
N LEU A 108 6.21 -0.95 -13.43
CA LEU A 108 6.27 -0.06 -14.59
C LEU A 108 5.10 0.93 -14.60
N VAL A 109 3.87 0.43 -14.44
CA VAL A 109 2.68 1.27 -14.38
C VAL A 109 2.77 2.26 -13.22
N ASN A 110 3.25 1.81 -12.06
CA ASN A 110 3.44 2.65 -10.89
C ASN A 110 4.39 3.81 -11.19
N ALA A 111 5.60 3.53 -11.71
CA ALA A 111 6.58 4.55 -12.04
C ALA A 111 6.06 5.54 -13.09
N ILE A 112 5.39 5.05 -14.13
CA ILE A 112 4.81 5.87 -15.20
C ILE A 112 3.78 6.84 -14.61
N ILE A 113 2.80 6.34 -13.86
CA ILE A 113 1.73 7.17 -13.28
C ILE A 113 2.31 8.16 -12.28
N LEU A 114 3.24 7.72 -11.44
CA LEU A 114 3.91 8.57 -10.46
C LEU A 114 4.60 9.76 -11.13
N ILE A 115 5.40 9.52 -12.17
CA ILE A 115 6.12 10.58 -12.88
C ILE A 115 5.15 11.50 -13.60
N ILE A 116 4.19 10.94 -14.36
CA ILE A 116 3.24 11.70 -15.16
C ILE A 116 2.40 12.62 -14.26
N MET A 117 1.74 12.07 -13.23
CA MET A 117 0.89 12.85 -12.34
C MET A 117 1.67 13.91 -11.59
N SER A 118 2.91 13.61 -11.21
CA SER A 118 3.75 14.58 -10.51
C SER A 118 4.16 15.76 -11.41
N GLN A 119 4.42 15.52 -12.70
CA GLN A 119 4.66 16.62 -13.65
C GLN A 119 3.39 17.46 -13.89
N PHE A 120 2.23 16.81 -14.05
CA PHE A 120 0.95 17.49 -14.27
C PHE A 120 0.56 18.38 -13.08
N GLN A 121 0.70 17.88 -11.85
CA GLN A 121 0.36 18.65 -10.65
C GLN A 121 1.30 19.82 -10.45
N ARG A 122 2.61 19.65 -10.68
CA ARG A 122 3.55 20.76 -10.58
C ARG A 122 3.26 21.88 -11.58
N LYS A 123 2.79 21.55 -12.79
CA LYS A 123 2.36 22.56 -13.78
C LYS A 123 1.11 23.32 -13.36
N LYS A 124 0.26 22.74 -12.51
CA LYS A 124 -0.95 23.39 -11.98
C LYS A 124 -0.63 24.38 -10.85
N GLU A 125 0.48 24.18 -10.15
CA GLU A 125 0.91 24.99 -9.01
C GLU A 125 1.93 26.09 -9.38
N ALA A 126 2.41 26.12 -10.63
CA ALA A 126 3.34 27.12 -11.17
C ALA A 126 2.62 28.07 -12.13
#